data_AF-X0UEA9-F1
#
_entry.id   AF-X0UEA9-F1
#
_cell.length_a   1.000
_cell.length_b   1.000
_cell.length_c   1.000
_cell.angle_alpha   90.00
_cell.angle_beta   90.00
_cell.angle_gamma   90.00
#
_symmetry.space_group_name_H-M   'P 1'
#
loop_
_entity.id
_entity.type
_entity.pdbx_description
1 polymer ?
#
loop_
_entity_poly.entity_id
_entity_poly.type
_entity_poly.pdbx_seq_one_letter_code
_entity_poly.pdbx_strand_id
1 'polypeptide(L)' 'MPETNEPTTSPPQPKEVCTIRIAFPVTSDEEAIKYKRDISGVLSDIPEVHIEFSIRSLPVRPPIPTM' A
#
# COMPACT_ATOMS: atom_id res chain seq x y z
N MET A 1 -26.94 -21.38 -41.30
CA MET A 1 -26.59 -21.77 -39.92
C MET A 1 -25.63 -20.71 -39.40
N PRO A 2 -26.01 -19.87 -38.43
CA PRO A 2 -25.08 -18.89 -37.87
C PRO A 2 -24.16 -19.57 -36.84
N GLU A 3 -22.87 -19.26 -36.94
CA GLU A 3 -21.78 -19.75 -36.08
C GLU A 3 -22.01 -19.39 -34.60
N THR A 4 -21.82 -20.39 -33.75
CA THR A 4 -21.72 -20.24 -32.29
C THR A 4 -20.37 -19.61 -31.96
N ASN A 5 -20.33 -18.30 -31.75
CA ASN A 5 -19.16 -17.65 -31.14
C ASN A 5 -19.11 -17.98 -29.65
N GLU A 6 -18.33 -19.00 -29.29
CA GLU A 6 -17.91 -19.21 -27.90
C GLU A 6 -16.90 -18.11 -27.49
N PRO A 7 -17.16 -17.31 -26.45
CA PRO A 7 -16.15 -16.41 -25.93
C PRO A 7 -15.06 -17.24 -25.24
N THR A 8 -13.87 -17.26 -25.86
CA THR A 8 -12.66 -17.88 -25.34
C THR A 8 -12.32 -17.31 -23.96
N THR A 9 -12.69 -18.03 -22.90
CA THR A 9 -12.31 -17.70 -21.53
C THR A 9 -10.86 -18.13 -21.32
N SER A 10 -9.93 -17.19 -21.45
CA SER A 10 -8.54 -17.41 -21.06
C SER A 10 -8.45 -17.69 -19.55
N PRO A 11 -7.59 -18.62 -19.09
CA PRO A 11 -7.44 -18.92 -17.67
C PRO A 11 -6.98 -17.68 -16.88
N PRO A 12 -7.43 -17.49 -15.62
CA PRO A 12 -7.06 -16.33 -14.82
C PRO A 12 -5.54 -16.33 -14.60
N GLN A 13 -4.87 -15.26 -15.03
CA GLN A 13 -3.45 -15.09 -14.78
C GLN A 13 -3.19 -14.95 -13.28
N PRO A 14 -2.07 -15.49 -12.75
CA PRO A 14 -1.70 -15.32 -11.35
C PRO A 14 -1.54 -13.82 -11.04
N LYS A 15 -2.21 -13.35 -10.00
CA LYS A 15 -2.15 -11.95 -9.59
C LYS A 15 -0.81 -11.66 -8.93
N GLU A 16 -0.08 -10.66 -9.44
CA GLU A 16 1.15 -10.17 -8.82
C GLU A 16 0.85 -9.17 -7.70
N VAL A 17 1.56 -9.26 -6.57
CA VAL A 17 1.39 -8.36 -5.42
C VAL A 17 2.52 -7.35 -5.37
N CYS A 18 2.20 -6.07 -5.42
CA CYS A 18 3.15 -4.99 -5.18
C CYS A 18 3.09 -4.54 -3.71
N THR A 19 4.23 -4.55 -3.00
CA THR A 19 4.31 -4.13 -1.59
C THR A 19 5.15 -2.86 -1.46
N ILE A 20 4.59 -1.83 -0.81
CA ILE A 20 5.27 -0.55 -0.55
C ILE A 20 5.30 -0.32 0.96
N ARG A 21 6.48 0.03 1.50
CA ARG A 21 6.65 0.45 2.90
C ARG A 21 7.13 1.89 2.95
N ILE A 22 6.33 2.74 3.58
CA ILE A 22 6.62 4.17 3.76
C ILE A 22 6.70 4.44 5.26
N ALA A 23 7.80 5.04 5.72
CA ALA A 23 7.98 5.44 7.11
C ALA A 23 8.52 6.87 7.15
N PHE A 24 7.83 7.74 7.88
CA PHE A 24 8.21 9.13 8.05
C PHE A 24 7.90 9.58 9.50
N PRO A 25 8.65 10.54 10.04
CA PRO A 25 8.32 11.14 11.32
C PRO A 25 6.99 11.89 11.22
N VAL A 26 6.15 11.72 12.23
CA VAL A 26 4.96 12.54 12.46
C VAL A 26 5.13 13.32 13.75
N THR A 27 4.59 14.53 13.78
CA THR A 27 4.65 15.43 14.94
C THR A 27 3.46 15.26 15.87
N SER A 28 2.33 14.74 15.36
CA SER A 28 1.12 14.47 16.15
C SER A 28 0.29 13.32 15.58
N ASP A 29 -0.66 12.83 16.38
CA ASP A 29 -1.58 11.76 15.98
C ASP A 29 -2.56 12.23 14.88
N GLU A 30 -2.96 13.50 14.90
CA GLU A 30 -3.85 14.08 13.88
C GLU A 30 -3.19 14.09 12.50
N GLU A 31 -1.89 14.38 12.46
CA GLU A 31 -1.09 14.33 11.24
C GLU A 31 -1.02 12.89 10.70
N ALA A 32 -0.78 11.90 11.57
CA ALA A 32 -0.81 10.49 11.21
C ALA A 32 -2.17 10.04 10.65
N ILE A 33 -3.27 10.47 11.27
CA ILE A 33 -4.64 10.17 10.82
C ILE A 33 -4.92 10.79 9.46
N LYS A 34 -4.49 12.05 9.24
CA LYS A 34 -4.65 12.72 7.95
C LYS A 34 -3.96 11.93 6.84
N TYR A 35 -2.70 11.55 7.04
CA TYR A 35 -1.96 10.80 6.03
C TYR A 35 -2.55 9.42 5.75
N LYS A 36 -3.03 8.71 6.78
CA LYS A 36 -3.75 7.46 6.58
C LYS A 36 -4.94 7.66 5.64
N ARG A 37 -5.75 8.71 5.84
CA ARG A 37 -6.92 9.02 4.99
C ARG A 37 -6.50 9.37 3.56
N ASP A 38 -5.50 10.22 3.40
CA ASP A 38 -5.01 10.64 2.09
C ASP A 38 -4.47 9.43 1.29
N ILE A 39 -3.68 8.56 1.93
CA ILE A 39 -3.15 7.33 1.30
C ILE A 39 -4.29 6.37 0.94
N SER A 40 -5.26 6.17 1.84
CA SER A 40 -6.43 5.33 1.54
C SER A 40 -7.27 5.90 0.39
N GLY A 41 -7.37 7.22 0.27
CA GLY A 41 -8.06 7.88 -0.84
C GLY A 41 -7.32 7.72 -2.17
N VAL A 42 -5.99 7.83 -2.18
CA VAL A 42 -5.19 7.61 -3.41
C VAL A 42 -5.27 6.16 -3.89
N LEU A 43 -5.40 5.20 -2.97
CA LEU A 43 -5.44 3.78 -3.29
C LEU A 43 -6.86 3.22 -3.44
N SER A 44 -7.91 4.06 -3.36
CA SER A 44 -9.31 3.60 -3.35
C SER A 44 -9.72 2.88 -4.63
N ASP A 45 -9.04 3.14 -5.74
CA ASP A 45 -9.35 2.57 -7.05
C ASP A 45 -8.82 1.12 -7.20
N ILE A 46 -8.07 0.63 -6.22
CA ILE A 46 -7.50 -0.72 -6.21
C ILE A 46 -8.34 -1.61 -5.28
N PRO A 47 -9.23 -2.47 -5.83
CA PRO A 47 -10.22 -3.20 -5.04
C PRO A 47 -9.64 -4.24 -4.07
N GLU A 48 -8.40 -4.68 -4.30
CA GLU A 48 -7.72 -5.70 -3.48
C GLU A 48 -6.57 -5.11 -2.64
N VAL A 49 -6.54 -3.77 -2.46
CA VAL A 49 -5.48 -3.13 -1.69
C VAL A 49 -5.60 -3.46 -0.21
N HIS A 50 -4.48 -3.86 0.39
CA HIS A 50 -4.36 -4.01 1.83
C HIS A 50 -3.41 -2.95 2.38
N ILE A 51 -3.90 -2.13 3.30
CA ILE A 51 -3.14 -1.04 3.91
C ILE A 51 -2.91 -1.35 5.39
N GLU A 52 -1.67 -1.63 5.76
CA GLU A 52 -1.24 -1.75 7.16
C GLU A 52 -0.66 -0.40 7.62
N PHE A 53 -1.26 0.19 8.66
CA PHE A 53 -0.79 1.44 9.27
C PHE A 53 -0.33 1.18 10.70
N SER A 54 0.83 1.71 11.09
CA SER A 54 1.38 1.56 12.43
C SER A 54 2.16 2.81 12.81
N ILE A 55 1.88 3.36 13.99
CA ILE A 55 2.71 4.38 14.63
C ILE A 55 3.76 3.65 15.47
N ARG A 56 5.05 3.97 15.25
CA ARG A 56 6.16 3.36 15.98
C ARG A 56 7.13 4.46 16.42
N SER A 57 7.71 4.30 17.60
CA SER A 57 8.80 5.15 18.06
C SER A 57 9.99 4.99 17.11
N LEU A 58 10.51 6.09 16.58
CA LEU A 58 11.73 6.06 15.79
C LEU A 58 12.87 5.53 16.67
N PRO A 59 13.63 4.52 16.23
CA PRO A 59 14.81 4.11 16.96
C PRO A 59 15.78 5.29 17.00
N VAL A 60 16.12 5.73 18.21
CA VAL A 60 17.17 6.73 18.42
C VAL A 60 18.45 6.09 17.90
N ARG A 61 18.91 6.50 16.71
CA ARG A 61 20.20 6.05 16.21
C ARG A 61 21.25 6.59 17.19
N PRO A 62 22.03 5.73 17.88
CA PRO A 62 23.06 6.22 18.77
C PRO A 62 24.02 7.11 17.96
N PRO A 63 24.51 8.22 18.53
CA PRO A 63 25.47 9.07 17.85
C PRO A 63 26.65 8.20 17.42
N ILE A 64 26.99 8.23 16.14
CA ILE A 64 28.19 7.57 15.64
C ILE A 64 29.36 8.24 16.36
N PRO A 65 30.21 7.52 17.12
CA PRO A 65 31.37 8.12 17.74
C PRO A 65 32.28 8.66 16.65
N THR A 66 32.38 9.98 16.54
CA THR A 66 33.44 10.62 15.76
C THR A 66 34.74 10.42 16.54
N MET A 67 35.65 9.61 16.01
CA MET A 67 37.04 9.51 16.48
C MET A 67 37.78 10.81 16.20
#